data_AF-A0A2N2HHP2-F1
#
_entry.id   AF-A0A2N2HHP2-F1
#
_cell.length_a   1.000
_cell.length_b   1.000
_cell.length_c   1.000
_cell.angle_alpha   90.00
_cell.angle_beta   90.00
_cell.angle_gamma   90.00
#
_symmetry.space_group_name_H-M   'P 1'
#
loop_
_entity.id
_entity.type
_entity.pdbx_description
1 polymer ?
#
loop_
_entity_poly.entity_id
_entity_poly.type
_entity_poly.pdbx_seq_one_letter_code
_entity_poly.pdbx_strand_id
1 'polypeptide(L)'
;LAAVTNILRFPSSAMTRTQPVFATGNVSANNLGGTMKGARFFSSFDPISDDLYAGHLVRERYECLPPSGGSGGSGGSGGSGGSGGGGSLVATEVPISGAYGDYFEANVDGTPSTFTNRKNRRIYTVVAETDPTETGVIYSDRSVRPLHDVNTTDPDGLGTMGGTTVNHPLTDSGTALFGAVPPSALFGSNDCTSTASLCCPRITPNTVPSASECRNRILTLQLGFDPGDPESTYVRTSAFGGMINSTPEIVLTPSEYLRDESYTKFQKLFADRPPMIYSATADGQLHGFVINQVTNDINELWSFMPPAVLPSVGDQFPTRYAAANKTLLSGPIVATEVAGTATVDGTTGRFLTRSAPLPNAADATQWYSVLVGTFGSTGGYYALDVTNPNPATTKLGYTSGPRFLWQLTTDDKGNPLFGARSTRPAVATLYFVMPGSGTGAPAAQHAVAILPG
;
A
#
# COMPACT_ATOMS: atom_id res chain seq x y z
N LEU A 1 24.94 20.27 -13.98
CA LEU A 1 24.03 20.06 -15.13
C LEU A 1 23.54 18.62 -15.29
N ALA A 2 24.36 17.58 -15.08
CA ALA A 2 23.93 16.17 -15.20
C ALA A 2 22.72 15.78 -14.31
N ALA A 3 22.62 16.36 -13.10
CA ALA A 3 21.47 16.14 -12.22
C ALA A 3 20.14 16.72 -12.75
N VAL A 4 20.19 17.76 -13.58
CA VAL A 4 19.02 18.38 -14.23
C VAL A 4 18.63 17.62 -15.50
N THR A 5 19.61 17.06 -16.22
CA THR A 5 19.36 16.25 -17.42
C THR A 5 18.65 14.92 -17.10
N ASN A 6 18.90 14.33 -15.92
CA ASN A 6 18.18 13.13 -15.46
C ASN A 6 16.72 13.41 -15.03
N ILE A 7 16.39 14.68 -14.73
CA ILE A 7 15.00 15.13 -14.50
C ILE A 7 14.20 15.19 -15.82
N LEU A 8 14.79 14.95 -17.00
CA LEU A 8 14.07 15.00 -18.28
C LEU A 8 13.90 13.63 -18.96
N ARG A 9 14.21 12.51 -18.28
CA ARG A 9 14.17 11.16 -18.88
C ARG A 9 12.79 10.48 -18.96
N PHE A 10 11.74 11.05 -18.39
CA PHE A 10 10.35 10.57 -18.58
C PHE A 10 9.76 11.19 -19.84
N PRO A 11 8.77 10.54 -20.47
CA PRO A 11 8.05 11.11 -21.61
C PRO A 11 7.57 12.54 -21.30
N SER A 12 7.54 13.39 -22.32
CA SER A 12 7.15 14.81 -22.21
C SER A 12 5.71 15.03 -21.71
N SER A 13 4.91 13.97 -21.55
CA SER A 13 3.54 13.96 -21.08
C SER A 13 3.37 13.85 -19.55
N ALA A 14 4.41 13.47 -18.81
CA ALA A 14 4.29 13.20 -17.38
C ALA A 14 4.07 14.50 -16.58
N MET A 15 2.92 14.61 -15.88
CA MET A 15 2.47 15.89 -15.31
C MET A 15 3.06 16.24 -13.94
N THR A 16 3.29 15.27 -13.06
CA THR A 16 3.90 15.52 -11.74
C THR A 16 5.01 14.54 -11.45
N ARG A 17 6.00 14.97 -10.67
CA ARG A 17 7.07 14.13 -10.15
C ARG A 17 7.17 14.35 -8.66
N THR A 18 7.15 13.26 -7.90
CA THR A 18 7.49 13.34 -6.48
C THR A 18 9.00 13.28 -6.29
N GLN A 19 9.48 13.50 -5.06
CA GLN A 19 10.90 13.43 -4.77
C GLN A 19 11.42 12.00 -5.01
N PRO A 20 12.56 11.83 -5.71
CA PRO A 20 13.16 10.51 -5.86
C PRO A 20 13.50 9.92 -4.50
N VAL A 21 13.20 8.63 -4.33
CA VAL A 21 13.56 7.89 -3.11
C VAL A 21 14.69 6.92 -3.40
N PHE A 22 15.52 6.67 -2.40
CA PHE A 22 16.78 5.95 -2.55
C PHE A 22 16.80 4.73 -1.63
N ALA A 23 17.13 3.58 -2.20
CA ALA A 23 17.43 2.37 -1.44
C ALA A 23 18.94 2.10 -1.52
N THR A 24 19.61 2.05 -0.38
CA THR A 24 21.05 1.75 -0.28
C THR A 24 21.28 0.61 0.71
N GLY A 25 22.40 -0.10 0.58
CA GLY A 25 22.94 -0.96 1.63
C GLY A 25 22.29 -2.33 1.83
N ASN A 26 20.99 -2.52 1.53
CA ASN A 26 20.26 -3.77 1.80
C ASN A 26 19.28 -4.19 0.70
N VAL A 27 19.41 -3.64 -0.51
CA VAL A 27 18.56 -4.04 -1.65
C VAL A 27 18.94 -5.44 -2.17
N SER A 28 20.11 -5.94 -1.82
CA SER A 28 20.60 -7.26 -2.21
C SER A 28 20.22 -8.28 -1.13
N ALA A 29 18.95 -8.72 -1.07
CA ALA A 29 18.66 -9.96 -0.34
C ALA A 29 19.43 -11.10 -1.03
N ASN A 30 20.21 -11.83 -0.23
CA ASN A 30 21.08 -12.96 -0.57
C ASN A 30 20.81 -13.64 -1.93
N ASN A 31 21.85 -13.73 -2.77
CA ASN A 31 21.92 -14.49 -4.04
C ASN A 31 21.42 -13.83 -5.34
N LEU A 32 21.60 -12.52 -5.51
CA LEU A 32 21.63 -11.94 -6.86
C LEU A 32 23.09 -11.75 -7.27
N GLY A 33 23.54 -12.55 -8.23
CA GLY A 33 24.88 -12.41 -8.82
C GLY A 33 25.09 -11.01 -9.41
N GLY A 34 25.63 -10.09 -8.60
CA GLY A 34 26.14 -8.79 -9.04
C GLY A 34 25.13 -7.69 -9.40
N THR A 35 23.81 -7.90 -9.39
CA THR A 35 22.92 -7.14 -10.30
C THR A 35 22.27 -5.84 -9.75
N MET A 36 22.42 -5.50 -8.47
CA MET A 36 22.01 -4.19 -7.93
C MET A 36 22.55 -3.97 -6.50
N LYS A 37 23.23 -2.84 -6.26
CA LYS A 37 23.78 -2.43 -4.94
C LYS A 37 23.10 -1.22 -4.34
N GLY A 38 22.43 -0.44 -5.18
CA GLY A 38 21.52 0.62 -4.78
C GLY A 38 20.50 0.87 -5.88
N ALA A 39 19.44 1.57 -5.54
CA ALA A 39 18.42 1.96 -6.49
C ALA A 39 17.88 3.35 -6.15
N ARG A 40 17.58 4.11 -7.20
CA ARG A 40 16.81 5.35 -7.14
C ARG A 40 15.48 5.10 -7.82
N PHE A 41 14.39 5.51 -7.17
CA PHE A 41 13.04 5.37 -7.70
C PHE A 41 12.47 6.72 -8.05
N PHE A 42 11.80 6.76 -9.19
CA PHE A 42 11.10 7.92 -9.68
C PHE A 42 9.63 7.59 -9.81
N SER A 43 8.78 8.51 -9.37
CA SER A 43 7.33 8.37 -9.46
C SER A 43 6.73 9.54 -10.22
N SER A 44 5.85 9.25 -11.18
CA SER A 44 5.06 10.24 -11.90
C SER A 44 3.70 9.66 -12.34
N PHE A 45 2.93 10.44 -13.09
CA PHE A 45 1.75 9.94 -13.78
C PHE A 45 1.54 10.64 -15.13
N ASP A 46 0.85 9.96 -16.04
CA ASP A 46 0.31 10.51 -17.27
C ASP A 46 -1.22 10.61 -17.16
N PRO A 47 -1.82 11.77 -17.50
CA PRO A 47 -3.24 11.82 -17.78
C PRO A 47 -3.51 11.20 -19.14
N ILE A 48 -4.39 10.20 -19.17
CA ILE A 48 -4.83 9.57 -20.40
C ILE A 48 -6.19 10.18 -20.77
N SER A 49 -6.37 10.53 -22.05
CA SER A 49 -7.69 10.95 -22.53
C SER A 49 -8.65 9.77 -22.42
N ASP A 50 -9.84 10.02 -21.90
CA ASP A 50 -10.91 9.03 -21.80
C ASP A 50 -10.59 7.81 -20.92
N ASP A 51 -9.67 7.98 -19.96
CA ASP A 51 -9.27 6.95 -19.01
C ASP A 51 -8.73 7.51 -17.67
N LEU A 52 -8.55 6.61 -16.69
CA LEU A 52 -7.92 6.91 -15.41
C LEU A 52 -6.44 7.30 -15.58
N TYR A 53 -5.92 8.05 -14.62
CA TYR A 53 -4.49 8.41 -14.62
C TYR A 53 -3.62 7.17 -14.48
N ALA A 54 -2.63 7.03 -15.37
CA ALA A 54 -1.65 5.95 -15.33
C ALA A 54 -0.41 6.39 -14.56
N GLY A 55 -0.03 5.60 -13.55
CA GLY A 55 1.18 5.82 -12.76
C GLY A 55 2.43 5.32 -13.47
N HIS A 56 3.56 5.90 -13.09
CA HIS A 56 4.89 5.47 -13.53
C HIS A 56 5.80 5.36 -12.31
N LEU A 57 6.17 4.15 -11.92
CA LEU A 57 7.13 3.90 -10.84
C LEU A 57 8.34 3.19 -11.43
N VAL A 58 9.42 3.94 -11.62
CA VAL A 58 10.58 3.46 -12.37
C VAL A 58 11.81 3.38 -11.48
N ARG A 59 12.50 2.25 -11.57
CA ARG A 59 13.73 1.97 -10.85
C ARG A 59 14.95 2.24 -11.74
N GLU A 60 15.85 3.07 -11.24
CA GLU A 60 17.20 3.24 -11.78
C GLU A 60 18.20 2.54 -10.87
N ARG A 61 18.99 1.61 -11.43
CA ARG A 61 19.85 0.71 -10.68
C ARG A 61 21.28 1.24 -10.62
N TYR A 62 21.96 0.94 -9.52
CA TYR A 62 23.38 1.20 -9.33
C TYR A 62 24.14 -0.10 -9.09
N GLU A 63 25.25 -0.27 -9.79
CA GLU A 63 26.19 -1.38 -9.64
C GLU A 63 27.56 -0.87 -9.18
N CYS A 64 28.33 -1.71 -8.49
CA CYS A 64 29.70 -1.38 -8.08
C CYS A 64 30.66 -1.91 -9.16
N LEU A 65 31.08 -1.03 -10.06
CA LEU A 65 31.97 -1.38 -11.18
C LEU A 65 33.38 -0.79 -10.94
N PRO A 66 34.44 -1.38 -11.51
CA PRO A 66 35.76 -0.76 -11.53
C PRO A 66 35.68 0.63 -12.21
N PRO A 67 36.51 1.61 -11.83
CA PRO A 67 36.55 2.91 -12.50
C PRO A 67 36.87 2.70 -13.97
N SER A 68 36.02 3.20 -14.87
CA SER A 68 36.17 2.98 -16.30
C SER A 68 37.40 3.70 -16.86
N GLY A 69 38.38 2.93 -17.33
CA GLY A 69 39.29 3.36 -18.38
C GLY A 69 38.78 2.83 -19.73
N GLY A 70 38.14 3.68 -20.54
CA GLY A 70 37.99 3.51 -21.99
C GLY A 70 37.00 2.47 -22.54
N SER A 71 35.92 2.97 -23.16
CA SER A 71 35.16 2.43 -24.31
C SER A 71 34.87 0.91 -24.45
N GLY A 72 33.57 0.58 -24.37
CA GLY A 72 32.85 -0.17 -25.42
C GLY A 72 33.10 -1.68 -25.55
N GLY A 73 32.06 -2.49 -25.28
CA GLY A 73 32.04 -3.88 -25.73
C GLY A 73 30.99 -4.73 -25.02
N SER A 74 29.97 -5.13 -25.76
CA SER A 74 28.93 -6.09 -25.36
C SER A 74 29.49 -7.50 -25.14
N GLY A 75 28.95 -8.20 -24.14
CA GLY A 75 28.75 -9.65 -24.14
C GLY A 75 29.92 -10.52 -23.67
N GLY A 76 29.64 -11.47 -22.78
CA GLY A 76 30.54 -12.60 -22.53
C GLY A 76 30.46 -13.22 -21.14
N SER A 77 29.78 -14.36 -21.07
CA SER A 77 29.78 -15.34 -19.98
C SER A 77 31.18 -15.81 -19.55
N GLY A 78 31.34 -16.07 -18.24
CA GLY A 78 32.17 -17.17 -17.72
C GLY A 78 33.59 -16.82 -17.25
N GLY A 79 33.92 -17.20 -16.02
CA GLY A 79 35.32 -17.36 -15.59
C GLY A 79 35.58 -17.08 -14.11
N SER A 80 35.73 -18.13 -13.32
CA SER A 80 36.16 -18.11 -11.92
C SER A 80 37.59 -17.60 -11.73
N GLY A 81 37.84 -17.03 -10.54
CA GLY A 81 39.13 -17.20 -9.84
C GLY A 81 40.21 -16.18 -10.18
N GLY A 82 40.33 -15.14 -9.34
CA GLY A 82 41.45 -14.21 -9.38
C GLY A 82 41.42 -13.25 -8.20
N SER A 83 42.02 -13.65 -7.08
CA SER A 83 42.38 -12.76 -5.97
C SER A 83 43.56 -11.88 -6.43
N GLY A 84 43.38 -10.56 -6.46
CA GLY A 84 44.48 -9.62 -6.65
C GLY A 84 44.12 -8.40 -7.51
N GLY A 85 43.60 -7.35 -6.87
CA GLY A 85 43.43 -6.04 -7.50
C GLY A 85 42.53 -5.13 -6.66
N GLY A 86 43.11 -4.42 -5.69
CA GLY A 86 42.42 -3.42 -4.86
C GLY A 86 42.06 -2.15 -5.65
N GLY A 87 41.28 -2.29 -6.72
CA GLY A 87 40.69 -1.16 -7.43
C GLY A 87 39.48 -0.65 -6.65
N SER A 88 39.44 0.66 -6.38
CA SER A 88 38.27 1.30 -5.76
C SER A 88 37.05 1.13 -6.66
N LEU A 89 36.09 0.29 -6.28
CA LEU A 89 34.82 0.17 -6.99
C LEU A 89 34.05 1.49 -6.88
N VAL A 90 33.41 1.90 -7.97
CA VAL A 90 32.60 3.12 -8.04
C VAL A 90 31.16 2.73 -8.32
N ALA A 91 30.22 3.33 -7.57
CA ALA A 91 28.80 3.19 -7.83
C ALA A 91 28.47 3.81 -9.21
N THR A 92 28.11 2.95 -10.15
CA THR A 92 27.85 3.31 -11.55
C THR A 92 26.37 3.08 -11.85
N GLU A 93 25.73 4.08 -12.46
CA GLU A 93 24.35 4.01 -12.93
C GLU A 93 24.24 3.00 -14.08
N VAL A 94 23.25 2.12 -14.02
CA VAL A 94 22.91 1.17 -15.08
C VAL A 94 21.66 1.65 -15.81
N PRO A 95 21.59 1.51 -17.15
CA PRO A 95 20.40 1.87 -17.91
C PRO A 95 19.13 1.18 -17.40
N ILE A 96 18.06 1.96 -17.29
CA ILE A 96 16.70 1.47 -17.02
C ILE A 96 16.28 0.55 -18.16
N SER A 97 15.76 -0.63 -17.84
CA SER A 97 15.29 -1.56 -18.86
C SER A 97 14.13 -2.42 -18.36
N GLY A 98 13.11 -2.57 -19.22
CA GLY A 98 11.97 -3.45 -18.96
C GLY A 98 12.37 -4.91 -18.81
N ALA A 99 13.47 -5.36 -19.43
CA ALA A 99 13.96 -6.73 -19.27
C ALA A 99 14.37 -7.06 -17.82
N TYR A 100 14.72 -6.03 -17.04
CA TYR A 100 15.10 -6.16 -15.63
C TYR A 100 13.95 -5.79 -14.68
N GLY A 101 12.73 -5.58 -15.21
CA GLY A 101 11.57 -5.19 -14.42
C GLY A 101 11.66 -3.79 -13.83
N ASP A 102 12.42 -2.89 -14.46
CA ASP A 102 12.61 -1.54 -13.92
C ASP A 102 11.36 -0.64 -14.04
N TYR A 103 10.36 -1.04 -14.84
CA TYR A 103 9.06 -0.36 -15.01
C TYR A 103 7.98 -1.09 -14.20
N PHE A 104 7.64 -0.60 -13.01
CA PHE A 104 6.78 -1.35 -12.09
C PHE A 104 5.33 -1.36 -12.59
N GLU A 105 4.88 -0.28 -13.21
CA GLU A 105 3.58 -0.20 -13.88
C GLU A 105 3.43 -1.27 -14.97
N ALA A 106 4.47 -1.46 -15.79
CA ALA A 106 4.47 -2.47 -16.85
C ALA A 106 4.45 -3.89 -16.27
N ASN A 107 5.11 -4.12 -15.13
CA ASN A 107 5.08 -5.42 -14.45
C ASN A 107 3.68 -5.73 -13.89
N VAL A 108 2.95 -4.72 -13.38
CA VAL A 108 1.56 -4.86 -12.92
C VAL A 108 0.62 -5.12 -14.09
N ASP A 109 0.78 -4.36 -15.17
CA ASP A 109 -0.06 -4.48 -16.36
C ASP A 109 0.17 -5.79 -17.11
N GLY A 110 1.42 -6.25 -17.17
CA GLY A 110 1.82 -7.41 -17.95
C GLY A 110 1.59 -7.21 -19.44
N THR A 111 1.28 -8.28 -20.16
CA THR A 111 0.97 -8.20 -21.59
C THR A 111 -0.45 -7.68 -21.79
N PRO A 112 -0.67 -6.53 -22.47
CA PRO A 112 -1.99 -5.89 -22.57
C PRO A 112 -3.09 -6.79 -23.16
N SER A 113 -2.75 -7.70 -24.07
CA SER A 113 -3.73 -8.57 -24.74
C SER A 113 -4.19 -9.76 -23.91
N THR A 114 -3.49 -10.11 -22.83
CA THR A 114 -3.78 -11.33 -22.05
C THR A 114 -4.15 -11.06 -20.59
N PHE A 115 -3.97 -9.83 -20.11
CA PHE A 115 -4.27 -9.41 -18.72
C PHE A 115 -3.62 -10.31 -17.66
N THR A 116 -2.57 -11.05 -18.02
CA THR A 116 -2.08 -12.20 -17.25
C THR A 116 -1.59 -11.77 -15.87
N ASN A 117 -0.85 -10.66 -15.79
CA ASN A 117 -0.36 -10.15 -14.51
C ASN A 117 -1.48 -9.49 -13.71
N ARG A 118 -2.43 -8.82 -14.37
CA ARG A 118 -3.59 -8.19 -13.72
C ARG A 118 -4.46 -9.20 -12.99
N LYS A 119 -4.64 -10.41 -13.53
CA LYS A 119 -5.36 -11.52 -12.87
C LYS A 119 -4.59 -12.09 -11.67
N ASN A 120 -3.27 -11.94 -11.64
CA ASN A 120 -2.40 -12.46 -10.59
C ASN A 120 -2.06 -11.42 -9.51
N ARG A 121 -2.88 -10.38 -9.33
CA ARG A 121 -2.69 -9.36 -8.28
C ARG A 121 -3.36 -9.81 -6.98
N ARG A 122 -2.69 -9.63 -5.84
CA ARG A 122 -3.31 -9.80 -4.51
C ARG A 122 -3.86 -8.47 -4.04
N ILE A 123 -5.17 -8.35 -4.04
CA ILE A 123 -5.86 -7.12 -3.61
C ILE A 123 -6.43 -7.35 -2.22
N TYR A 124 -6.22 -6.41 -1.32
CA TYR A 124 -6.75 -6.42 0.04
C TYR A 124 -7.67 -5.20 0.24
N THR A 125 -8.75 -5.39 0.99
CA THR A 125 -9.53 -4.29 1.56
C THR A 125 -10.17 -4.76 2.87
N VAL A 126 -10.88 -3.88 3.54
CA VAL A 126 -11.66 -4.20 4.74
C VAL A 126 -13.10 -3.81 4.50
N VAL A 127 -14.01 -4.73 4.78
CA VAL A 127 -15.45 -4.44 4.80
C VAL A 127 -15.79 -4.07 6.23
N ALA A 128 -16.25 -2.83 6.43
CA ALA A 128 -16.72 -2.38 7.73
C ALA A 128 -17.94 -3.22 8.17
N GLU A 129 -18.09 -3.38 9.48
CA GLU A 129 -19.28 -4.03 10.04
C GLU A 129 -20.54 -3.21 9.73
N THR A 130 -21.69 -3.89 9.68
CA THR A 130 -22.97 -3.22 9.48
C THR A 130 -23.28 -2.30 10.65
N ASP A 131 -23.85 -1.13 10.36
CA ASP A 131 -24.26 -0.20 11.42
C ASP A 131 -25.31 -0.88 12.34
N PRO A 132 -25.12 -0.87 13.67
CA PRO A 132 -26.04 -1.53 14.60
C PRO A 132 -27.40 -0.82 14.70
N THR A 133 -27.49 0.42 14.23
CA THR A 133 -28.71 1.25 14.25
C THR A 133 -29.46 1.23 12.92
N GLU A 134 -28.79 0.89 11.81
CA GLU A 134 -29.37 0.88 10.47
C GLU A 134 -29.15 -0.48 9.77
N THR A 135 -30.24 -1.24 9.61
CA THR A 135 -30.18 -2.60 9.06
C THR A 135 -29.66 -2.60 7.61
N GLY A 136 -28.55 -3.29 7.38
CA GLY A 136 -28.00 -3.53 6.04
C GLY A 136 -27.15 -2.38 5.47
N VAL A 137 -26.93 -1.33 6.26
CA VAL A 137 -26.09 -0.19 5.89
C VAL A 137 -24.65 -0.42 6.34
N ILE A 138 -23.69 -0.08 5.47
CA ILE A 138 -22.25 -0.15 5.76
C ILE A 138 -21.65 1.21 5.47
N TYR A 139 -21.07 1.84 6.51
CA TYR A 139 -20.41 3.13 6.40
C TYR A 139 -18.89 2.96 6.25
N SER A 140 -18.47 2.55 5.06
CA SER A 140 -17.04 2.33 4.77
C SER A 140 -16.20 3.61 4.87
N ASP A 141 -16.82 4.79 4.79
CA ASP A 141 -16.21 6.12 4.89
C ASP A 141 -16.02 6.63 6.32
N ARG A 142 -16.60 5.96 7.34
CA ARG A 142 -16.40 6.30 8.76
C ARG A 142 -15.07 5.75 9.30
N SER A 143 -14.70 6.13 10.52
CA SER A 143 -13.56 5.52 11.19
C SER A 143 -13.80 4.02 11.42
N VAL A 144 -12.88 3.18 10.95
CA VAL A 144 -12.96 1.70 11.05
C VAL A 144 -11.77 1.20 11.84
N ARG A 145 -12.03 0.45 12.91
CA ARG A 145 -11.05 0.03 13.91
C ARG A 145 -11.22 -1.47 14.22
N PRO A 146 -10.76 -2.40 13.36
CA PRO A 146 -10.95 -3.84 13.58
C PRO A 146 -10.30 -4.37 14.86
N LEU A 147 -9.36 -3.61 15.41
CA LEU A 147 -8.63 -3.95 16.62
C LEU A 147 -9.14 -3.16 17.82
N HIS A 148 -10.29 -2.49 17.72
CA HIS A 148 -10.97 -1.92 18.88
C HIS A 148 -11.55 -3.03 19.76
N ASP A 149 -11.50 -2.86 21.08
CA ASP A 149 -12.09 -3.84 22.00
C ASP A 149 -13.61 -3.69 21.99
N VAL A 150 -14.29 -4.71 21.46
CA VAL A 150 -15.76 -4.78 21.35
C VAL A 150 -16.49 -4.67 22.69
N ASN A 151 -15.78 -4.87 23.82
CA ASN A 151 -16.37 -4.76 25.16
C ASN A 151 -16.23 -3.37 25.78
N THR A 152 -15.60 -2.42 25.07
CA THR A 152 -15.43 -1.05 25.55
C THR A 152 -16.47 -0.13 24.92
N THR A 153 -17.13 0.71 25.74
CA THR A 153 -17.95 1.83 25.25
C THR A 153 -17.06 2.80 24.50
N ASP A 154 -17.51 3.39 23.39
CA ASP A 154 -16.78 4.37 22.56
C ASP A 154 -16.30 5.58 23.40
N PRO A 155 -15.08 5.53 23.98
CA PRO A 155 -14.70 6.49 25.01
C PRO A 155 -14.09 7.74 24.38
N ASP A 156 -13.70 7.66 23.10
CA ASP A 156 -13.04 8.70 22.32
C ASP A 156 -13.96 9.33 21.26
N GLY A 157 -15.21 8.86 21.13
CA GLY A 157 -16.19 9.41 20.19
C GLY A 157 -15.84 9.13 18.72
N LEU A 158 -14.93 8.19 18.45
CA LEU A 158 -14.50 7.85 17.10
C LEU A 158 -15.34 6.70 16.49
N GLY A 159 -16.29 6.13 17.24
CA GLY A 159 -17.15 5.03 16.83
C GLY A 159 -16.50 3.67 16.97
N THR A 160 -17.22 2.66 17.46
CA THR A 160 -16.68 1.31 17.71
C THR A 160 -16.62 0.42 16.46
N MET A 161 -16.81 0.99 15.27
CA MET A 161 -16.98 0.23 14.03
C MET A 161 -15.78 -0.67 13.73
N GLY A 162 -16.00 -1.97 13.76
CA GLY A 162 -15.02 -2.99 13.36
C GLY A 162 -14.98 -3.19 11.85
N GLY A 163 -14.21 -4.18 11.42
CA GLY A 163 -14.16 -4.55 10.00
C GLY A 163 -13.45 -5.86 9.74
N THR A 164 -13.86 -6.55 8.68
CA THR A 164 -13.29 -7.83 8.27
C THR A 164 -12.39 -7.64 7.05
N THR A 165 -11.16 -8.14 7.12
CA THR A 165 -10.25 -8.13 5.96
C THR A 165 -10.75 -9.14 4.93
N VAL A 166 -10.84 -8.68 3.69
CA VAL A 166 -11.17 -9.51 2.53
C VAL A 166 -10.07 -9.34 1.48
N ASN A 167 -9.80 -10.41 0.74
CA ASN A 167 -8.73 -10.39 -0.24
C ASN A 167 -9.08 -11.20 -1.49
N HIS A 168 -8.47 -10.80 -2.60
CA HIS A 168 -8.49 -11.54 -3.84
C HIS A 168 -7.45 -12.68 -3.79
N PRO A 169 -7.84 -13.96 -3.93
CA PRO A 169 -6.90 -15.04 -4.12
C PRO A 169 -6.31 -14.99 -5.53
N LEU A 170 -5.05 -15.40 -5.70
CA LEU A 170 -4.29 -15.30 -6.96
C LEU A 170 -4.86 -16.09 -8.16
N THR A 171 -5.93 -16.87 -7.98
CA THR A 171 -6.39 -17.87 -8.95
C THR A 171 -7.76 -17.56 -9.56
N ASP A 172 -8.36 -16.40 -9.25
CA ASP A 172 -9.66 -16.02 -9.80
C ASP A 172 -9.65 -14.66 -10.51
N SER A 173 -10.75 -14.32 -11.18
CA SER A 173 -10.91 -13.08 -11.97
C SER A 173 -11.49 -11.93 -11.16
N GLY A 174 -11.23 -11.87 -9.86
CA GLY A 174 -11.87 -10.96 -8.91
C GLY A 174 -13.09 -11.52 -8.19
N THR A 175 -13.59 -12.70 -8.59
CA THR A 175 -14.89 -13.23 -8.15
C THR A 175 -15.00 -13.41 -6.65
N ALA A 176 -13.99 -13.97 -5.97
CA ALA A 176 -14.06 -14.14 -4.51
C ALA A 176 -14.06 -12.79 -3.80
N LEU A 177 -13.23 -11.83 -4.24
CA LEU A 177 -13.22 -10.48 -3.68
C LEU A 177 -14.57 -9.78 -3.89
N PHE A 178 -15.14 -9.87 -5.09
CA PHE A 178 -16.41 -9.24 -5.42
C PHE A 178 -17.58 -9.83 -4.64
N GLY A 179 -17.55 -11.14 -4.36
CA GLY A 179 -18.53 -11.80 -3.50
C GLY A 179 -18.38 -11.38 -2.04
N ALA A 180 -17.15 -11.14 -1.57
CA ALA A 180 -16.87 -10.74 -0.19
C ALA A 180 -17.13 -9.25 0.09
N VAL A 181 -17.09 -8.39 -0.93
CA VAL A 181 -17.45 -6.97 -0.82
C VAL A 181 -18.93 -6.80 -1.16
N PRO A 182 -19.83 -6.56 -0.19
CA PRO A 182 -21.25 -6.35 -0.48
C PRO A 182 -21.48 -5.01 -1.19
N PRO A 183 -22.55 -4.86 -1.98
CA PRO A 183 -22.87 -3.58 -2.62
C PRO A 183 -23.03 -2.43 -1.62
N SER A 184 -23.53 -2.70 -0.41
CA SER A 184 -23.63 -1.72 0.67
C SER A 184 -22.28 -1.13 1.11
N ALA A 185 -21.17 -1.84 0.94
CA ALA A 185 -19.84 -1.28 1.22
C ALA A 185 -19.42 -0.18 0.23
N LEU A 186 -19.99 -0.17 -1.00
CA LEU A 186 -19.75 0.84 -2.03
C LEU A 186 -20.86 1.89 -2.09
N PHE A 187 -22.11 1.52 -1.82
CA PHE A 187 -23.26 2.41 -2.05
C PHE A 187 -23.93 2.86 -0.75
N GLY A 188 -23.43 2.44 0.41
CA GLY A 188 -24.07 2.61 1.71
C GLY A 188 -25.30 1.70 1.90
N SER A 189 -25.91 1.21 0.83
CA SER A 189 -27.07 0.32 0.85
C SER A 189 -27.01 -0.75 -0.25
N ASN A 190 -27.91 -1.72 -0.22
CA ASN A 190 -28.04 -2.71 -1.28
C ASN A 190 -28.83 -2.21 -2.51
N ASP A 191 -29.28 -0.95 -2.49
CA ASP A 191 -30.10 -0.36 -3.54
C ASP A 191 -29.27 0.51 -4.48
N CYS A 192 -29.36 0.20 -5.76
CA CYS A 192 -28.76 0.97 -6.85
C CYS A 192 -29.87 1.54 -7.73
N THR A 193 -30.64 2.51 -7.23
CA THR A 193 -31.75 3.11 -8.00
C THR A 193 -31.27 4.31 -8.82
N SER A 194 -31.53 4.26 -10.13
CA SER A 194 -31.03 5.22 -11.13
C SER A 194 -31.60 6.64 -11.01
N THR A 195 -32.44 6.91 -10.01
CA THR A 195 -33.06 8.22 -9.77
C THR A 195 -32.23 9.13 -8.87
N ALA A 196 -31.22 8.61 -8.15
CA ALA A 196 -30.39 9.40 -7.24
C ALA A 196 -28.89 9.43 -7.56
N SER A 197 -28.35 8.52 -8.38
CA SER A 197 -26.97 8.62 -8.87
C SER A 197 -26.68 7.65 -10.02
N LEU A 198 -25.74 8.05 -10.87
CA LEU A 198 -25.19 7.35 -12.03
C LEU A 198 -24.37 6.10 -11.63
N CYS A 199 -24.88 5.23 -10.76
CA CYS A 199 -24.06 4.22 -10.08
C CYS A 199 -23.53 3.10 -11.00
N CYS A 200 -23.96 3.01 -12.27
CA CYS A 200 -23.35 2.21 -13.34
C CYS A 200 -24.01 2.57 -14.69
N PRO A 201 -23.28 2.57 -15.83
CA PRO A 201 -23.93 2.72 -17.13
C PRO A 201 -24.86 1.54 -17.41
N ARG A 202 -25.94 1.84 -18.13
CA ARG A 202 -26.89 0.83 -18.58
C ARG A 202 -26.20 -0.19 -19.50
N ILE A 203 -26.63 -1.45 -19.42
CA ILE A 203 -26.14 -2.52 -20.31
C ILE A 203 -26.73 -2.35 -21.72
N THR A 204 -28.00 -1.97 -21.76
CA THR A 204 -28.76 -1.61 -22.96
C THR A 204 -29.66 -0.41 -22.60
N PRO A 205 -30.27 0.30 -23.57
CA PRO A 205 -31.12 1.45 -23.28
C PRO A 205 -32.20 1.20 -22.19
N ASN A 206 -32.63 -0.05 -21.98
CA ASN A 206 -33.75 -0.40 -21.10
C ASN A 206 -33.42 -1.36 -19.95
N THR A 207 -32.17 -1.81 -19.78
CA THR A 207 -31.79 -2.73 -18.69
C THR A 207 -30.94 -2.02 -17.64
N VAL A 208 -31.49 -1.87 -16.44
CA VAL A 208 -30.79 -1.37 -15.25
C VAL A 208 -30.06 -2.54 -14.60
N PRO A 209 -28.73 -2.48 -14.42
CA PRO A 209 -28.01 -3.54 -13.71
C PRO A 209 -28.42 -3.59 -12.23
N SER A 210 -28.37 -4.79 -11.64
CA SER A 210 -28.49 -5.00 -10.19
C SER A 210 -27.30 -4.37 -9.44
N ALA A 211 -27.46 -4.10 -8.14
CA ALA A 211 -26.38 -3.54 -7.32
C ALA A 211 -25.10 -4.41 -7.33
N SER A 212 -25.25 -5.73 -7.38
CA SER A 212 -24.14 -6.67 -7.51
C SER A 212 -23.42 -6.56 -8.86
N GLU A 213 -24.16 -6.38 -9.97
CA GLU A 213 -23.57 -6.18 -11.29
C GLU A 213 -22.85 -4.82 -11.37
N CYS A 214 -23.43 -3.76 -10.81
CA CYS A 214 -22.81 -2.44 -10.72
C CYS A 214 -21.49 -2.51 -9.95
N ARG A 215 -21.51 -3.10 -8.75
CA ARG A 215 -20.32 -3.29 -7.92
C ARG A 215 -19.24 -4.04 -8.70
N ASN A 216 -19.58 -5.17 -9.33
CA ASN A 216 -18.59 -5.96 -10.07
C ASN A 216 -17.92 -5.12 -11.17
N ARG A 217 -18.70 -4.35 -11.94
CA ARG A 217 -18.15 -3.49 -13.00
C ARG A 217 -17.25 -2.39 -12.48
N ILE A 218 -17.65 -1.72 -11.39
CA ILE A 218 -16.84 -0.69 -10.75
C ILE A 218 -15.53 -1.29 -10.25
N LEU A 219 -15.59 -2.42 -9.54
CA LEU A 219 -14.38 -3.07 -9.01
C LEU A 219 -13.49 -3.63 -10.11
N THR A 220 -14.05 -4.16 -11.21
CA THR A 220 -13.28 -4.57 -12.39
C THR A 220 -12.51 -3.39 -12.98
N LEU A 221 -13.18 -2.25 -13.20
CA LEU A 221 -12.53 -1.02 -13.70
C LEU A 221 -11.44 -0.57 -12.71
N GLN A 222 -11.80 -0.44 -11.44
CA GLN A 222 -10.95 0.07 -10.37
C GLN A 222 -9.64 -0.74 -10.24
N LEU A 223 -9.74 -2.06 -10.26
CA LEU A 223 -8.60 -2.97 -10.09
C LEU A 223 -7.88 -3.29 -11.41
N GLY A 224 -8.43 -2.84 -12.54
CA GLY A 224 -7.90 -3.11 -13.88
C GLY A 224 -8.04 -4.57 -14.31
N PHE A 225 -8.98 -5.32 -13.75
CA PHE A 225 -9.19 -6.71 -14.12
C PHE A 225 -9.79 -6.84 -15.53
N ASP A 226 -9.61 -8.03 -16.10
CA ASP A 226 -10.23 -8.41 -17.36
C ASP A 226 -11.76 -8.51 -17.15
N PRO A 227 -12.56 -7.70 -17.87
CA PRO A 227 -14.01 -7.70 -17.75
C PRO A 227 -14.67 -8.93 -18.35
N GLY A 228 -13.93 -9.77 -19.09
CA GLY A 228 -14.43 -11.00 -19.71
C GLY A 228 -15.37 -10.77 -20.90
N ASP A 229 -15.69 -9.53 -21.23
CA ASP A 229 -16.48 -9.11 -22.38
C ASP A 229 -15.65 -8.15 -23.26
N PRO A 230 -15.33 -8.52 -24.52
CA PRO A 230 -14.53 -7.70 -25.43
C PRO A 230 -15.19 -6.36 -25.82
N GLU A 231 -16.51 -6.21 -25.66
CA GLU A 231 -17.24 -4.96 -25.96
C GLU A 231 -17.32 -4.00 -24.76
N SER A 232 -16.75 -4.40 -23.62
CA SER A 232 -16.80 -3.60 -22.41
C SER A 232 -15.92 -2.34 -22.50
N THR A 233 -16.53 -1.19 -22.29
CA THR A 233 -15.82 0.11 -22.27
C THR A 233 -15.22 0.42 -20.91
N TYR A 234 -15.14 -0.54 -19.98
CA TYR A 234 -14.70 -0.36 -18.59
C TYR A 234 -13.42 -1.09 -18.22
N VAL A 235 -12.53 -1.15 -19.19
CA VAL A 235 -11.12 -1.49 -19.00
C VAL A 235 -10.30 -0.21 -18.94
N ARG A 236 -9.46 -0.09 -17.93
CA ARG A 236 -8.42 0.94 -17.87
C ARG A 236 -7.13 0.48 -18.56
N THR A 237 -6.46 1.41 -19.21
CA THR A 237 -5.23 1.21 -19.99
C THR A 237 -4.09 0.75 -19.10
N SER A 238 -3.97 1.28 -17.89
CA SER A 238 -3.02 0.83 -16.88
C SER A 238 -3.72 0.54 -15.58
N ALA A 239 -3.47 -0.61 -14.95
CA ALA A 239 -3.97 -1.01 -13.64
C ALA A 239 -3.22 -0.34 -12.47
N PHE A 240 -2.12 0.37 -12.75
CA PHE A 240 -1.39 1.16 -11.77
C PHE A 240 -1.81 2.63 -11.85
N GLY A 241 -2.41 3.14 -10.79
CA GLY A 241 -2.94 4.51 -10.76
C GLY A 241 -1.87 5.60 -10.70
N GLY A 242 -2.25 6.82 -11.08
CA GLY A 242 -1.35 7.97 -11.04
C GLY A 242 -0.92 8.37 -9.62
N MET A 243 0.37 8.62 -9.39
CA MET A 243 0.87 9.08 -8.08
C MET A 243 0.76 10.61 -7.96
N ILE A 244 -0.23 11.09 -7.20
CA ILE A 244 -0.47 12.52 -6.97
C ILE A 244 -0.07 12.86 -5.53
N ASN A 245 0.88 13.78 -5.36
CA ASN A 245 1.40 14.20 -4.04
C ASN A 245 1.81 13.05 -3.10
N SER A 246 2.06 11.86 -3.66
CA SER A 246 2.25 10.61 -2.94
C SER A 246 3.67 10.13 -3.16
N THR A 247 4.61 10.67 -2.38
CA THR A 247 6.00 10.20 -2.44
C THR A 247 6.04 8.76 -1.93
N PRO A 248 6.58 7.80 -2.69
CA PRO A 248 6.69 6.41 -2.24
C PRO A 248 7.54 6.29 -0.98
N GLU A 249 7.33 5.24 -0.20
CA GLU A 249 8.10 4.96 1.03
C GLU A 249 8.80 3.61 0.92
N ILE A 250 10.09 3.58 1.24
CA ILE A 250 10.89 2.35 1.21
C ILE A 250 10.97 1.75 2.61
N VAL A 251 10.71 0.45 2.72
CA VAL A 251 10.91 -0.33 3.94
C VAL A 251 11.88 -1.46 3.64
N LEU A 252 13.09 -1.37 4.19
CA LEU A 252 14.13 -2.38 4.06
C LEU A 252 14.02 -3.43 5.17
N THR A 253 14.97 -4.34 5.28
CA THR A 253 15.12 -5.20 6.45
C THR A 253 15.38 -4.34 7.71
N PRO A 254 14.91 -4.78 8.90
CA PRO A 254 15.18 -4.07 10.14
C PRO A 254 16.68 -3.96 10.37
N SER A 255 17.19 -2.73 10.54
CA SER A 255 18.64 -2.47 10.53
C SER A 255 19.07 -1.35 11.47
N GLU A 256 18.18 -0.87 12.34
CA GLU A 256 18.56 0.13 13.34
C GLU A 256 19.52 -0.45 14.38
N TYR A 257 20.37 0.40 14.94
CA TYR A 257 21.33 0.00 15.98
C TYR A 257 20.76 0.30 17.37
N LEU A 258 19.66 -0.36 17.72
CA LEU A 258 19.03 -0.23 19.04
C LEU A 258 19.69 -1.20 20.03
N ARG A 259 20.00 -0.71 21.24
CA ARG A 259 20.49 -1.54 22.35
C ARG A 259 19.33 -2.27 23.04
N ASP A 260 18.59 -3.05 22.25
CA ASP A 260 17.40 -3.75 22.67
C ASP A 260 17.44 -5.21 22.19
N GLU A 261 17.39 -6.15 23.13
CA GLU A 261 17.42 -7.58 22.82
C GLU A 261 16.18 -8.02 22.03
N SER A 262 15.00 -7.44 22.30
CA SER A 262 13.77 -7.74 21.56
C SER A 262 13.86 -7.25 20.11
N TYR A 263 14.51 -6.10 19.88
CA TYR A 263 14.77 -5.61 18.52
C TYR A 263 15.82 -6.47 17.80
N THR A 264 16.86 -6.92 18.51
CA THR A 264 17.84 -7.85 17.93
C THR A 264 17.19 -9.17 17.50
N LYS A 265 16.20 -9.68 18.26
CA LYS A 265 15.39 -10.84 17.87
C LYS A 265 14.53 -10.54 16.62
N PHE A 266 13.94 -9.35 16.57
CA PHE A 266 13.17 -8.88 15.41
C PHE A 266 14.03 -8.80 14.14
N GLN A 267 15.22 -8.21 14.21
CA GLN A 267 16.19 -8.16 13.11
C GLN A 267 16.54 -9.56 12.59
N LYS A 268 16.77 -10.53 13.49
CA LYS A 268 17.05 -11.92 13.11
C LYS A 268 15.85 -12.59 12.45
N LEU A 269 14.64 -12.37 12.96
CA LEU A 269 13.42 -12.99 12.44
C LEU A 269 13.06 -12.49 11.04
N PHE A 270 13.34 -11.22 10.76
CA PHE A 270 13.06 -10.53 9.49
C PHE A 270 14.31 -10.19 8.68
N ALA A 271 15.41 -10.92 8.91
CA ALA A 271 16.64 -10.76 8.12
C ALA A 271 16.44 -11.11 6.63
N ASP A 272 15.45 -11.94 6.33
CA ASP A 272 15.03 -12.37 5.00
C ASP A 272 13.83 -11.57 4.45
N ARG A 273 13.37 -10.54 5.16
CA ARG A 273 12.28 -9.67 4.67
C ARG A 273 12.69 -9.05 3.33
N PRO A 274 11.92 -9.23 2.25
CA PRO A 274 12.24 -8.57 1.00
C PRO A 274 12.17 -7.05 1.18
N PRO A 275 13.08 -6.27 0.58
CA PRO A 275 12.99 -4.83 0.60
C PRO A 275 11.76 -4.39 -0.21
N MET A 276 10.94 -3.52 0.39
CA MET A 276 9.67 -3.07 -0.17
C MET A 276 9.70 -1.59 -0.53
N ILE A 277 8.91 -1.21 -1.53
CA ILE A 277 8.48 0.17 -1.77
C ILE A 277 6.96 0.20 -1.79
N TYR A 278 6.38 1.14 -1.05
CA TYR A 278 4.96 1.39 -0.99
C TYR A 278 4.62 2.65 -1.74
N SER A 279 3.52 2.64 -2.50
CA SER A 279 3.09 3.81 -3.26
C SER A 279 1.59 3.96 -3.28
N ALA A 280 1.10 5.12 -2.86
CA ALA A 280 -0.31 5.47 -2.89
C ALA A 280 -0.65 6.13 -4.24
N THR A 281 -1.76 5.70 -4.83
CA THR A 281 -2.17 6.11 -6.18
C THR A 281 -3.57 6.71 -6.17
N ALA A 282 -3.81 7.67 -7.08
CA ALA A 282 -5.02 8.47 -7.18
C ALA A 282 -6.29 7.66 -7.44
N ASP A 283 -6.15 6.43 -7.93
CA ASP A 283 -7.24 5.49 -8.09
C ASP A 283 -7.70 4.89 -6.76
N GLY A 284 -7.03 5.14 -5.62
CA GLY A 284 -7.51 4.66 -4.32
C GLY A 284 -6.73 3.47 -3.75
N GLN A 285 -5.65 3.05 -4.41
CA GLN A 285 -4.85 1.90 -4.00
C GLN A 285 -3.52 2.31 -3.37
N LEU A 286 -3.11 1.59 -2.33
CA LEU A 286 -1.73 1.53 -1.87
C LEU A 286 -1.08 0.26 -2.42
N HIS A 287 -0.10 0.41 -3.28
CA HIS A 287 0.64 -0.70 -3.89
C HIS A 287 1.91 -1.02 -3.11
N GLY A 288 2.21 -2.30 -2.89
CA GLY A 288 3.43 -2.77 -2.24
C GLY A 288 4.29 -3.64 -3.16
N PHE A 289 5.48 -3.17 -3.52
CA PHE A 289 6.37 -3.82 -4.47
C PHE A 289 7.67 -4.28 -3.84
N VAL A 290 8.17 -5.43 -4.29
CA VAL A 290 9.52 -5.92 -3.99
C VAL A 290 10.52 -5.22 -4.90
N ILE A 291 11.47 -4.50 -4.30
CA ILE A 291 12.38 -3.67 -5.08
C ILE A 291 13.64 -4.37 -5.57
N ASN A 292 13.92 -5.59 -5.09
CA ASN A 292 15.11 -6.35 -5.47
C ASN A 292 14.89 -7.40 -6.55
N GLN A 293 13.67 -7.54 -7.05
CA GLN A 293 13.38 -8.43 -8.17
C GLN A 293 13.89 -7.82 -9.47
N VAL A 294 14.73 -8.56 -10.20
CA VAL A 294 15.39 -8.08 -11.44
C VAL A 294 14.90 -8.87 -12.67
N THR A 295 13.59 -9.14 -12.71
CA THR A 295 12.87 -9.77 -13.82
C THR A 295 11.65 -8.92 -14.17
N ASN A 296 11.11 -9.10 -15.37
CA ASN A 296 9.88 -8.43 -15.82
C ASN A 296 8.58 -9.12 -15.35
N ASP A 297 8.68 -10.04 -14.39
CA ASP A 297 7.51 -10.63 -13.73
C ASP A 297 6.86 -9.61 -12.78
N ILE A 298 5.63 -9.91 -12.34
CA ILE A 298 4.95 -9.09 -11.33
C ILE A 298 5.83 -8.99 -10.07
N ASN A 299 6.21 -7.77 -9.73
CA ASN A 299 6.97 -7.43 -8.53
C ASN A 299 6.08 -6.80 -7.44
N GLU A 300 4.79 -6.58 -7.73
CA GLU A 300 3.76 -6.22 -6.76
C GLU A 300 3.40 -7.45 -5.91
N LEU A 301 3.63 -7.39 -4.60
CA LEU A 301 3.20 -8.46 -3.70
C LEU A 301 1.72 -8.36 -3.36
N TRP A 302 1.23 -7.13 -3.23
CA TRP A 302 -0.15 -6.82 -2.92
C TRP A 302 -0.48 -5.35 -3.23
N SER A 303 -1.76 -5.06 -3.40
CA SER A 303 -2.31 -3.72 -3.22
C SER A 303 -3.38 -3.73 -2.13
N PHE A 304 -3.57 -2.59 -1.49
CA PHE A 304 -4.56 -2.38 -0.45
C PHE A 304 -5.45 -1.19 -0.81
N MET A 305 -6.76 -1.37 -0.75
CA MET A 305 -7.75 -0.31 -0.90
C MET A 305 -8.36 -0.03 0.47
N PRO A 306 -8.08 1.14 1.09
CA PRO A 306 -8.68 1.47 2.37
C PRO A 306 -10.22 1.51 2.28
N PRO A 307 -10.96 1.13 3.34
CA PRO A 307 -12.41 1.11 3.30
C PRO A 307 -13.04 2.45 2.89
N ALA A 308 -12.48 3.57 3.33
CA ALA A 308 -13.01 4.90 3.02
C ALA A 308 -12.98 5.25 1.52
N VAL A 309 -12.20 4.52 0.72
CA VAL A 309 -12.17 4.67 -0.73
C VAL A 309 -13.38 3.99 -1.38
N LEU A 310 -13.92 2.92 -0.79
CA LEU A 310 -14.97 2.08 -1.39
C LEU A 310 -16.22 2.88 -1.81
N PRO A 311 -16.75 3.81 -1.01
CA PRO A 311 -17.92 4.57 -1.45
C PRO A 311 -17.65 5.50 -2.63
N SER A 312 -16.40 5.94 -2.77
CA SER A 312 -15.98 6.86 -3.82
C SER A 312 -15.48 6.18 -5.10
N VAL A 313 -15.30 4.85 -5.14
CA VAL A 313 -14.87 4.16 -6.36
C VAL A 313 -15.92 4.23 -7.48
N GLY A 314 -17.20 4.37 -7.11
CA GLY A 314 -18.29 4.56 -8.07
C GLY A 314 -18.11 5.81 -8.92
N ASP A 315 -17.49 6.87 -8.37
CA ASP A 315 -17.27 8.14 -9.07
C ASP A 315 -16.21 8.04 -10.16
N GLN A 316 -15.30 7.05 -10.10
CA GLN A 316 -14.30 6.82 -11.15
C GLN A 316 -14.96 6.43 -12.46
N PHE A 317 -16.12 5.76 -12.41
CA PHE A 317 -16.80 5.27 -13.59
C PHE A 317 -17.29 6.41 -14.52
N PRO A 318 -18.09 7.40 -14.06
CA PRO A 318 -18.49 8.52 -14.91
C PRO A 318 -17.35 9.52 -15.15
N THR A 319 -16.43 9.67 -14.19
CA THR A 319 -15.37 10.70 -14.29
C THR A 319 -14.15 10.27 -15.11
N ARG A 320 -13.98 8.98 -15.43
CA ARG A 320 -12.88 8.51 -16.32
C ARG A 320 -12.82 9.23 -17.66
N TYR A 321 -13.95 9.72 -18.16
CA TYR A 321 -14.06 10.45 -19.43
C TYR A 321 -13.90 11.97 -19.26
N ALA A 322 -13.77 12.45 -18.03
CA ALA A 322 -13.63 13.86 -17.73
C ALA A 322 -12.15 14.24 -17.68
N ALA A 323 -11.84 15.49 -18.05
CA ALA A 323 -10.49 16.05 -17.96
C ALA A 323 -9.92 16.15 -16.51
N ALA A 324 -10.70 15.77 -15.50
CA ALA A 324 -10.35 15.82 -14.09
C ALA A 324 -10.81 14.54 -13.36
N ASN A 325 -10.04 13.46 -13.49
CA ASN A 325 -10.27 12.22 -12.75
C ASN A 325 -10.33 12.47 -11.23
N LYS A 326 -11.20 11.76 -10.53
CA LYS A 326 -11.28 11.86 -9.08
C LYS A 326 -10.03 11.27 -8.44
N THR A 327 -9.41 12.00 -7.53
CA THR A 327 -8.31 11.49 -6.70
C THR A 327 -8.89 10.91 -5.43
N LEU A 328 -8.84 9.58 -5.28
CA LEU A 328 -9.40 8.84 -4.14
C LEU A 328 -8.40 8.64 -3.00
N LEU A 329 -7.12 8.50 -3.36
CA LEU A 329 -6.04 8.34 -2.40
C LEU A 329 -4.84 9.13 -2.89
N SER A 330 -4.32 9.98 -2.02
CA SER A 330 -3.14 10.80 -2.34
C SER A 330 -2.44 11.23 -1.06
N GLY A 331 -1.25 11.78 -1.21
CA GLY A 331 -0.49 12.33 -0.12
C GLY A 331 0.60 11.39 0.41
N PRO A 332 1.46 11.91 1.29
CA PRO A 332 2.61 11.18 1.81
C PRO A 332 2.20 9.99 2.68
N ILE A 333 3.00 8.93 2.58
CA ILE A 333 2.99 7.79 3.49
C ILE A 333 4.27 7.81 4.33
N VAL A 334 4.22 7.27 5.54
CA VAL A 334 5.37 7.14 6.43
C VAL A 334 5.38 5.74 7.01
N ALA A 335 6.55 5.09 7.04
CA ALA A 335 6.73 3.81 7.71
C ALA A 335 7.75 3.94 8.85
N THR A 336 7.50 3.25 9.95
CA THR A 336 8.44 3.20 11.07
C THR A 336 8.36 1.87 11.81
N GLU A 337 9.39 1.55 12.58
CA GLU A 337 9.41 0.38 13.44
C GLU A 337 9.06 0.76 14.88
N VAL A 338 8.07 0.08 15.44
CA VAL A 338 7.53 0.37 16.78
C VAL A 338 7.43 -0.89 17.62
N ALA A 339 7.76 -0.75 18.90
CA ALA A 339 7.62 -1.82 19.88
C ALA A 339 6.18 -1.92 20.38
N GLY A 340 5.74 -3.14 20.67
CA GLY A 340 4.43 -3.39 21.28
C GLY A 340 4.29 -4.82 21.79
N THR A 341 3.41 -5.00 22.76
CA THR A 341 3.01 -6.32 23.24
C THR A 341 1.75 -6.73 22.47
N ALA A 342 1.81 -7.76 21.63
CA ALA A 342 0.55 -8.30 21.10
C ALA A 342 -0.11 -9.14 22.18
N THR A 343 -1.36 -8.81 22.51
CA THR A 343 -2.24 -9.77 23.16
C THR A 343 -2.43 -10.93 22.19
N VAL A 344 -2.06 -12.13 22.62
CA VAL A 344 -1.87 -13.32 21.76
C VAL A 344 -3.17 -13.85 21.15
N ASP A 345 -4.33 -13.31 21.51
CA ASP A 345 -5.61 -13.95 21.21
C ASP A 345 -6.27 -13.50 19.88
N GLY A 346 -5.73 -12.52 19.16
CA GLY A 346 -6.28 -12.13 17.84
C GLY A 346 -7.73 -11.60 17.86
N THR A 347 -8.34 -11.46 19.04
CA THR A 347 -9.74 -11.12 19.31
C THR A 347 -9.90 -9.79 20.08
N THR A 348 -8.81 -9.25 20.63
CA THR A 348 -8.79 -8.01 21.42
C THR A 348 -7.72 -7.03 20.91
N GLY A 349 -8.06 -5.74 20.89
CA GLY A 349 -7.16 -4.62 21.18
C GLY A 349 -5.68 -4.83 20.86
N ARG A 350 -5.20 -4.51 19.65
CA ARG A 350 -3.74 -4.43 19.44
C ARG A 350 -3.22 -3.08 19.89
N PHE A 351 -2.98 -2.95 21.19
CA PHE A 351 -2.25 -1.81 21.72
C PHE A 351 -0.75 -2.05 21.52
N LEU A 352 -0.12 -1.22 20.69
CA LEU A 352 1.34 -1.18 20.53
C LEU A 352 1.95 -0.47 21.74
N THR A 353 1.82 -1.13 22.89
CA THR A 353 2.26 -0.69 24.20
C THR A 353 3.36 -1.61 24.67
N ARG A 354 4.43 -1.05 25.21
CA ARG A 354 5.50 -1.77 25.91
C ARG A 354 5.55 -1.30 27.35
N SER A 355 5.15 -2.17 28.26
CA SER A 355 5.30 -1.95 29.70
C SER A 355 6.75 -2.10 30.13
N ALA A 356 7.12 -1.44 31.23
CA ALA A 356 8.43 -1.64 31.84
C ALA A 356 8.60 -3.14 32.21
N PRO A 357 9.77 -3.75 31.96
CA PRO A 357 10.01 -5.14 32.32
C PRO A 357 9.84 -5.34 33.83
N LEU A 358 9.06 -6.34 34.24
CA LEU A 358 9.05 -6.78 35.64
C LEU A 358 10.35 -7.55 35.94
N PRO A 359 10.91 -7.43 37.15
CA PRO A 359 12.04 -8.26 37.56
C PRO A 359 11.70 -9.75 37.36
N ASN A 360 12.53 -10.47 36.60
CA ASN A 360 12.39 -11.90 36.29
C ASN A 360 11.22 -12.31 35.36
N ALA A 361 10.60 -11.36 34.64
CA ALA A 361 9.65 -11.69 33.57
C ALA A 361 10.36 -11.78 32.22
N ALA A 362 9.94 -12.74 31.38
CA ALA A 362 10.39 -12.80 29.99
C ALA A 362 9.87 -11.57 29.21
N ASP A 363 10.76 -10.91 28.46
CA ASP A 363 10.34 -9.79 27.60
C ASP A 363 9.48 -10.32 26.44
N ALA A 364 8.17 -10.08 26.53
CA ALA A 364 7.17 -10.44 25.52
C ALA A 364 7.03 -9.36 24.43
N THR A 365 7.87 -8.32 24.45
CA THR A 365 7.84 -7.24 23.45
C THR A 365 8.12 -7.79 22.05
N GLN A 366 7.24 -7.43 21.12
CA GLN A 366 7.43 -7.62 19.68
C GLN A 366 7.62 -6.26 19.01
N TRP A 367 8.14 -6.29 17.79
CA TRP A 367 8.38 -5.09 17.00
C TRP A 367 7.65 -5.19 15.68
N TYR A 368 7.15 -4.06 15.20
CA TYR A 368 6.30 -3.98 14.01
C TYR A 368 6.74 -2.86 13.11
N SER A 369 6.75 -3.10 11.81
CA SER A 369 6.83 -2.04 10.81
C SER A 369 5.42 -1.55 10.48
N VAL A 370 5.07 -0.37 10.97
CA VAL A 370 3.76 0.26 10.78
C VAL A 370 3.88 1.34 9.71
N LEU A 371 3.00 1.27 8.71
CA LEU A 371 2.82 2.27 7.68
C LEU A 371 1.59 3.10 8.00
N VAL A 372 1.71 4.42 8.00
CA VAL A 372 0.60 5.37 8.12
C VAL A 372 0.52 6.20 6.85
N GLY A 373 -0.64 6.19 6.22
CA GLY A 373 -0.94 6.97 5.03
C GLY A 373 -2.06 7.96 5.26
N THR A 374 -2.20 8.88 4.32
CA THR A 374 -3.27 9.88 4.29
C THR A 374 -4.16 9.68 3.08
N PHE A 375 -5.40 10.16 3.16
CA PHE A 375 -6.28 10.29 2.01
C PHE A 375 -6.04 11.57 1.19
N GLY A 376 -5.19 12.47 1.68
CA GLY A 376 -4.78 13.67 0.97
C GLY A 376 -5.93 14.64 0.82
N SER A 377 -6.54 14.74 -0.37
CA SER A 377 -7.58 15.71 -0.71
C SER A 377 -8.97 15.47 -0.11
N THR A 378 -9.19 14.34 0.56
CA THR A 378 -10.49 14.04 1.23
C THR A 378 -10.41 14.13 2.74
N GLY A 379 -9.21 14.32 3.31
CA GLY A 379 -8.99 14.30 4.75
C GLY A 379 -9.01 12.88 5.35
N GLY A 380 -8.31 12.70 6.47
CA GLY A 380 -8.18 11.44 7.18
C GLY A 380 -6.88 10.67 6.93
N TYR A 381 -6.77 9.57 7.69
CA TYR A 381 -5.57 8.73 7.77
C TYR A 381 -5.93 7.26 7.89
N TYR A 382 -5.01 6.39 7.49
CA TYR A 382 -5.11 4.95 7.68
C TYR A 382 -3.76 4.36 8.08
N ALA A 383 -3.79 3.21 8.75
CA ALA A 383 -2.58 2.52 9.17
C ALA A 383 -2.62 1.02 8.85
N LEU A 384 -1.46 0.50 8.43
CA LEU A 384 -1.22 -0.90 8.13
C LEU A 384 -0.01 -1.40 8.93
N ASP A 385 -0.09 -2.64 9.42
CA ASP A 385 1.09 -3.42 9.75
C ASP A 385 1.61 -4.09 8.47
N VAL A 386 2.83 -3.72 8.10
CA VAL A 386 3.56 -4.20 6.91
C VAL A 386 4.83 -4.96 7.29
N THR A 387 4.88 -5.50 8.52
CA THR A 387 6.05 -6.17 9.10
C THR A 387 6.47 -7.39 8.28
N ASN A 388 5.51 -8.23 7.90
CA ASN A 388 5.70 -9.43 7.09
C ASN A 388 4.99 -9.26 5.75
N PRO A 389 5.59 -8.52 4.80
CA PRO A 389 4.89 -8.06 3.61
C PRO A 389 4.58 -9.16 2.59
N ASN A 390 5.20 -10.35 2.70
CA ASN A 390 4.96 -11.46 1.79
C ASN A 390 3.84 -12.38 2.33
N PRO A 391 2.65 -12.43 1.68
CA PRO A 391 1.54 -13.27 2.11
C PRO A 391 1.85 -14.78 2.11
N ALA A 392 2.90 -15.22 1.41
CA ALA A 392 3.28 -16.63 1.33
C ALA A 392 4.22 -17.08 2.46
N THR A 393 4.75 -16.16 3.27
CA THR A 393 5.67 -16.48 4.37
C THR A 393 4.96 -16.35 5.72
N THR A 394 5.05 -17.38 6.55
CA THR A 394 4.54 -17.34 7.93
C THR A 394 5.68 -17.06 8.91
N LYS A 395 5.49 -16.08 9.80
CA LYS A 395 6.41 -15.78 10.90
C LYS A 395 5.61 -15.85 12.20
N LEU A 396 6.05 -16.67 13.15
CA LEU A 396 5.31 -16.90 14.40
C LEU A 396 5.04 -15.58 15.13
N GLY A 397 3.77 -15.32 15.47
CA GLY A 397 3.34 -14.09 16.13
C GLY A 397 3.11 -12.90 15.19
N TYR A 398 3.21 -13.08 13.88
CA TYR A 398 2.98 -12.03 12.88
C TYR A 398 1.99 -12.46 11.81
N THR A 399 1.16 -11.51 11.36
CA THR A 399 0.25 -11.70 10.22
C THR A 399 1.04 -11.58 8.92
N SER A 400 0.74 -12.44 7.94
CA SER A 400 1.34 -12.39 6.60
C SER A 400 0.56 -11.47 5.67
N GLY A 401 1.26 -10.66 4.87
CA GLY A 401 0.65 -9.64 4.03
C GLY A 401 0.29 -8.36 4.80
N PRO A 402 -0.39 -7.39 4.15
CA PRO A 402 -0.79 -6.16 4.81
C PRO A 402 -1.90 -6.45 5.82
N ARG A 403 -1.74 -6.00 7.06
CA ARG A 403 -2.80 -6.06 8.06
C ARG A 403 -3.33 -4.66 8.35
N PHE A 404 -4.61 -4.44 8.10
CA PHE A 404 -5.27 -3.19 8.44
C PHE A 404 -5.37 -3.02 9.96
N LEU A 405 -4.89 -1.87 10.45
CA LEU A 405 -4.93 -1.53 11.87
C LEU A 405 -6.15 -0.66 12.17
N TRP A 406 -6.31 0.41 11.38
CA TRP A 406 -7.41 1.35 11.50
C TRP A 406 -7.44 2.33 10.32
N GLN A 407 -8.57 2.98 10.11
CA GLN A 407 -8.69 4.27 9.43
C GLN A 407 -9.43 5.24 10.33
N LEU A 408 -9.05 6.52 10.26
CA LEU A 408 -9.69 7.61 10.96
C LEU A 408 -10.09 8.67 9.93
N THR A 409 -11.39 8.96 9.84
CA THR A 409 -11.97 9.87 8.83
C THR A 409 -13.06 10.74 9.45
N THR A 410 -14.11 10.12 9.99
CA THR A 410 -15.24 10.78 10.64
C THR A 410 -15.50 10.19 12.03
N ASP A 411 -16.25 10.91 12.85
CA ASP A 411 -16.83 10.38 14.10
C ASP A 411 -17.98 9.39 13.81
N ASP A 412 -18.60 8.92 14.90
CA ASP A 412 -19.74 7.99 14.90
C ASP A 412 -20.98 8.54 14.18
N LYS A 413 -21.09 9.86 14.03
CA LYS A 413 -22.19 10.58 13.37
C LYS A 413 -21.86 11.00 11.93
N GLY A 414 -20.67 10.70 11.45
CA GLY A 414 -20.21 11.09 10.11
C GLY A 414 -19.65 12.52 10.04
N ASN A 415 -19.41 13.19 11.16
CA ASN A 415 -18.73 14.49 11.14
C ASN A 415 -17.23 14.28 10.89
N PRO A 416 -16.59 15.05 10.00
CA PRO A 416 -15.18 14.88 9.68
C PRO A 416 -14.29 15.17 10.90
N LEU A 417 -13.35 14.28 11.19
CA LEU A 417 -12.37 14.43 12.27
C LEU A 417 -11.21 15.36 11.89
N PHE A 418 -10.97 15.51 10.58
CA PHE A 418 -9.85 16.26 10.03
C PHE A 418 -10.36 17.30 9.04
N GLY A 419 -9.57 18.34 8.78
CA GLY A 419 -9.85 19.27 7.70
C GLY A 419 -9.92 18.60 6.33
N ALA A 420 -10.38 19.37 5.32
CA ALA A 420 -10.54 18.90 3.94
C ALA A 420 -9.24 18.42 3.27
N ARG A 421 -8.08 18.60 3.92
CA ARG A 421 -6.79 18.07 3.46
C ARG A 421 -6.00 17.54 4.64
N SER A 422 -5.41 16.37 4.45
CA SER A 422 -4.49 15.78 5.40
C SER A 422 -3.06 15.86 4.87
N THR A 423 -2.10 15.92 5.79
CA THR A 423 -0.68 16.17 5.49
C THR A 423 0.19 15.03 5.99
N ARG A 424 1.52 15.19 6.02
CA ARG A 424 2.43 14.10 6.40
C ARG A 424 2.20 13.71 7.87
N PRO A 425 1.78 12.46 8.15
CA PRO A 425 1.70 11.98 9.53
C PRO A 425 3.12 11.77 10.07
N ALA A 426 3.23 11.67 11.39
CA ALA A 426 4.43 11.15 12.05
C ALA A 426 4.04 9.98 12.95
N VAL A 427 4.98 9.08 13.20
CA VAL A 427 4.80 8.00 14.17
C VAL A 427 5.94 8.10 15.17
N ALA A 428 5.59 8.09 16.44
CA ALA A 428 6.53 8.25 17.54
C ALA A 428 6.22 7.26 18.67
N THR A 429 7.17 7.07 19.56
CA THR A 429 6.96 6.37 20.83
C THR A 429 6.91 7.40 21.95
N LEU A 430 5.81 7.42 22.70
CA LEU A 430 5.62 8.31 23.85
C LEU A 430 5.55 7.48 25.14
N TYR A 431 6.02 8.04 26.25
CA TYR A 431 5.96 7.38 27.56
C TYR A 431 4.97 8.09 28.47
N PHE A 432 3.82 7.47 28.74
CA PHE A 432 2.76 8.08 29.56
C PHE A 432 1.83 7.01 30.16
N VAL A 433 0.95 7.43 31.06
CA VAL A 433 -0.15 6.60 31.60
C VAL A 433 -1.36 6.81 30.70
N MET A 434 -1.90 5.74 30.11
CA MET A 434 -3.08 5.84 29.24
C MET A 434 -4.26 6.47 29.98
N PRO A 435 -4.90 7.51 29.43
CA PRO A 435 -6.15 8.03 29.98
C PRO A 435 -7.18 6.90 30.11
N GLY A 436 -7.88 6.84 31.25
CA GLY A 436 -8.90 5.81 31.50
C GLY A 436 -8.36 4.48 32.05
N SER A 437 -7.04 4.30 32.23
CA SER A 437 -6.45 3.06 32.77
C SER A 437 -6.66 2.83 34.27
N GLY A 438 -7.43 3.69 34.96
CA GLY A 438 -7.65 3.64 36.41
C GLY A 438 -6.52 4.21 37.25
N THR A 439 -6.79 4.43 38.54
CA THR A 439 -5.83 4.95 39.52
C THR A 439 -4.73 3.92 39.80
N GLY A 440 -3.46 4.35 39.73
CA GLY A 440 -2.30 3.50 40.04
C GLY A 440 -1.74 2.70 38.86
N ALA A 441 -2.26 2.88 37.64
CA ALA A 441 -1.69 2.25 36.45
C ALA A 441 -0.27 2.78 36.17
N PRO A 442 0.71 1.89 35.90
CA PRO A 442 2.07 2.31 35.57
C PRO A 442 2.12 2.95 34.19
N ALA A 443 3.03 3.92 34.01
CA ALA A 443 3.33 4.46 32.69
C ALA A 443 3.97 3.38 31.81
N ALA A 444 3.70 3.43 30.51
CA ALA A 444 4.25 2.53 29.53
C ALA A 444 4.67 3.31 28.27
N GLN A 445 5.50 2.68 27.44
CA GLN A 445 5.82 3.21 26.11
C GLN A 445 4.67 2.86 25.17
N HIS A 446 4.16 3.83 24.42
CA HIS A 446 3.06 3.66 23.49
C HIS A 446 3.50 4.16 22.11
N ALA A 447 3.26 3.36 21.08
CA ALA A 447 3.34 3.84 19.70
C ALA A 447 2.14 4.75 19.42
N VAL A 448 2.41 5.96 18.96
CA VAL A 448 1.41 6.98 18.67
C VAL A 448 1.62 7.50 17.26
N ALA A 449 0.52 7.58 16.51
CA ALA A 449 0.48 8.32 15.25
C ALA A 449 0.07 9.77 15.55
N ILE A 450 0.90 10.72 15.13
CA ILE A 450 0.61 12.15 15.16
C ILE A 450 0.02 12.51 13.80
N LEU A 451 -1.25 12.89 13.81
CA LEU A 451 -2.07 13.09 12.62
C LEU A 451 -2.45 14.56 12.51
N PRO A 452 -1.76 15.38 11.68
CA PRO A 452 -2.12 16.79 11.52
C PRO A 452 -3.46 16.92 10.80
N GLY A 453 -4.37 17.75 11.29
CA GLY A 453 -5.59 18.04 10.53
C GLY A 453 -6.61 18.85 11.28
#